data_AF-A0A354BL57-F1
#
_entry.id   AF-A0A354BL57-F1
#
_cell.length_a   1.000
_cell.length_b   1.000
_cell.length_c   1.000
_cell.angle_alpha   90.00
_cell.angle_beta   90.00
_cell.angle_gamma   90.00
#
_symmetry.space_group_name_H-M   'P 1'
#
loop_
_entity.id
_entity.type
_entity.pdbx_description
1 polymer ?
#
loop_
_entity_poly.entity_id
_entity_poly.type
_entity_poly.pdbx_seq_one_letter_code
_entity_poly.pdbx_strand_id
1 'polypeptide(L)'
;MRYASLVVLFLAVTSAVAAEVHTQEDAKKLADELSGNVPGKAASNPVCNLFRQAEIAKYLGVAIGPGENRNVPNGIGCSWTTKDYESWVGISTYNVALPGLPKGARPLSTVGANGYLLRHVDSWETGADDGNQGIVVQVYGETATEAAATSILQETIKRRRR
;
A
#
# COMPACT_ATOMS: atom_id res chain seq x y z
N MET A 1 -77.73 24.92 -18.06
CA MET A 1 -76.59 25.15 -17.15
C MET A 1 -75.32 24.98 -17.96
N ARG A 2 -74.52 26.04 -18.15
CA ARG A 2 -73.28 26.05 -18.93
C ARG A 2 -72.22 26.78 -18.12
N TYR A 3 -71.16 26.08 -17.71
CA TYR A 3 -69.79 26.53 -17.40
C TYR A 3 -68.99 25.22 -17.19
N ALA A 4 -68.16 24.75 -18.14
CA ALA A 4 -66.76 25.14 -18.40
C ALA A 4 -65.86 25.02 -17.16
N SER A 5 -65.11 23.91 -17.06
CA SER A 5 -63.90 23.64 -16.22
C SER A 5 -63.62 22.13 -16.27
N LEU A 6 -62.42 21.56 -16.36
CA LEU A 6 -61.05 22.04 -16.47
C LEU A 6 -60.26 20.80 -16.95
N VAL A 7 -59.53 20.90 -18.07
CA VAL A 7 -58.61 19.84 -18.52
C VAL A 7 -57.35 19.98 -17.70
N VAL A 8 -57.12 19.07 -16.74
CA VAL A 8 -55.84 18.98 -16.03
C VAL A 8 -54.99 17.96 -16.77
N LEU A 9 -54.15 18.46 -17.67
CA LEU A 9 -53.06 17.72 -18.30
C LEU A 9 -51.95 17.54 -17.24
N PHE A 10 -51.89 16.36 -16.60
CA PHE A 10 -50.73 15.98 -15.80
C PHE A 10 -49.58 15.61 -16.76
N LEU A 11 -48.72 16.58 -17.08
CA LEU A 11 -47.40 16.30 -17.63
C LEU A 11 -46.53 15.70 -16.51
N ALA A 12 -46.43 14.38 -16.47
CA ALA A 12 -45.37 13.70 -15.74
C ALA A 12 -44.08 13.87 -16.56
N VAL A 13 -43.28 14.88 -16.22
CA VAL A 13 -41.87 14.94 -16.64
C VAL A 13 -41.14 13.90 -15.81
N THR A 14 -41.04 12.67 -16.32
CA THR A 14 -40.10 11.69 -15.80
C THR A 14 -38.71 12.14 -16.24
N SER A 15 -38.04 12.90 -15.39
CA SER A 15 -36.59 13.01 -15.42
C SER A 15 -36.02 11.62 -15.14
N ALA A 16 -35.77 10.88 -16.22
CA ALA A 16 -34.87 9.74 -16.19
C ALA A 16 -33.49 10.28 -15.83
N VAL A 17 -33.19 10.29 -14.53
CA VAL A 17 -31.80 10.26 -14.06
C VAL A 17 -31.28 8.92 -14.58
N ALA A 18 -30.64 8.95 -15.74
CA ALA A 18 -29.75 7.89 -16.16
C ALA A 18 -28.62 7.88 -15.14
N ALA A 19 -28.83 7.13 -14.05
CA ALA A 19 -27.74 6.70 -13.20
C ALA A 19 -26.81 5.90 -14.10
N GLU A 20 -25.65 6.48 -14.40
CA GLU A 20 -24.57 5.78 -15.08
C GLU A 20 -24.35 4.47 -14.31
N VAL A 21 -24.62 3.36 -14.99
CA VAL A 21 -24.30 2.03 -14.48
C VAL A 21 -22.79 1.95 -14.46
N HIS A 22 -22.17 2.37 -13.34
CA HIS A 22 -20.76 2.13 -13.08
C HIS A 22 -20.57 0.61 -13.07
N THR A 23 -19.92 0.10 -14.12
CA THR A 23 -19.70 -1.34 -14.24
C THR A 23 -18.72 -1.77 -13.14
N GLN A 24 -18.78 -3.05 -12.76
CA GLN A 24 -17.80 -3.63 -11.83
C GLN A 24 -16.35 -3.45 -12.33
N GLU A 25 -16.15 -3.36 -13.65
CA GLU A 25 -14.87 -3.04 -14.27
C GLU A 25 -14.43 -1.59 -14.04
N ASP A 26 -15.34 -0.61 -14.08
CA ASP A 26 -15.02 0.79 -13.78
C ASP A 26 -14.66 1.00 -12.32
N ALA A 27 -15.39 0.33 -11.41
CA ALA A 27 -15.08 0.34 -9.98
C ALA A 27 -13.71 -0.31 -9.70
N LYS A 28 -13.40 -1.42 -10.37
CA LYS A 28 -12.09 -2.09 -10.29
C LYS A 28 -10.98 -1.19 -10.84
N LYS A 29 -11.19 -0.57 -12.00
CA LYS A 29 -10.21 0.33 -12.60
C LYS A 29 -9.95 1.55 -11.73
N LEU A 30 -10.99 2.15 -11.16
CA LEU A 30 -10.86 3.27 -10.22
C LEU A 30 -10.14 2.84 -8.93
N ALA A 31 -10.46 1.65 -8.40
CA ALA A 31 -9.75 1.10 -7.23
C ALA A 31 -8.27 0.80 -7.55
N ASP A 32 -7.97 0.26 -8.73
CA ASP A 32 -6.62 0.00 -9.22
C ASP A 32 -5.86 1.34 -9.47
N GLU A 33 -6.54 2.40 -9.91
CA GLU A 33 -5.97 3.75 -10.05
C GLU A 33 -5.69 4.42 -8.68
N LEU A 34 -6.62 4.32 -7.73
CA LEU A 34 -6.51 4.90 -6.39
C LEU A 34 -5.51 4.14 -5.50
N SER A 35 -5.39 2.82 -5.66
CA SER A 35 -4.38 2.00 -4.99
C SER A 35 -3.02 2.06 -5.67
N GLY A 36 -2.97 2.51 -6.93
CA GLY A 36 -1.76 2.51 -7.74
C GLY A 36 -1.48 1.18 -8.46
N ASN A 37 -2.33 0.17 -8.30
CA ASN A 37 -2.27 -1.16 -8.92
C ASN A 37 -2.76 -1.22 -10.37
N VAL A 38 -2.45 -0.20 -11.19
CA VAL A 38 -2.63 -0.32 -12.64
C VAL A 38 -1.64 -1.37 -13.18
N PRO A 39 -2.08 -2.36 -13.98
CA PRO A 39 -1.20 -3.40 -14.53
C PRO A 39 0.07 -2.81 -15.17
N GLY A 40 1.24 -3.31 -14.78
CA GLY A 40 2.54 -2.84 -15.27
C GLY A 40 3.16 -1.67 -14.50
N LYS A 41 2.42 -0.93 -13.66
CA LYS A 41 3.01 0.15 -12.84
C LYS A 41 3.91 -0.36 -11.71
N ALA A 42 3.70 -1.58 -11.22
CA ALA A 42 4.62 -2.17 -10.26
C ALA A 42 6.01 -2.41 -10.88
N ALA A 43 6.07 -2.77 -12.17
CA ALA A 43 7.34 -2.98 -12.88
C ALA A 43 8.15 -1.69 -13.07
N SER A 44 7.49 -0.52 -13.12
CA SER A 44 8.15 0.78 -13.16
C SER A 44 8.42 1.38 -11.78
N ASN A 45 7.90 0.78 -10.70
CA ASN A 45 8.15 1.23 -9.34
C ASN A 45 9.53 0.74 -8.86
N PRO A 46 10.49 1.65 -8.59
CA PRO A 46 11.83 1.26 -8.19
C PRO A 46 11.85 0.49 -6.86
N VAL A 47 10.89 0.70 -5.96
CA VAL A 47 10.78 -0.06 -4.70
C VAL A 47 10.37 -1.51 -4.97
N CYS A 48 9.44 -1.75 -5.90
CA CYS A 48 9.07 -3.12 -6.30
C CYS A 48 10.21 -3.85 -7.00
N ASN A 49 11.09 -3.12 -7.68
CA ASN A 49 12.27 -3.69 -8.33
C ASN A 49 13.43 -3.97 -7.36
N LEU A 50 13.33 -3.53 -6.09
CA LEU A 50 14.36 -3.83 -5.10
C LEU A 50 14.42 -5.32 -4.79
N PHE A 51 13.31 -6.06 -4.86
CA PHE A 51 13.26 -7.48 -4.54
C PHE A 51 12.46 -8.26 -5.58
N ARG A 52 12.94 -9.46 -5.90
CA ARG A 52 12.12 -10.45 -6.60
C ARG A 52 11.13 -11.06 -5.60
N GLN A 53 9.95 -11.42 -6.09
CA GLN A 53 8.92 -12.14 -5.31
C GLN A 53 9.49 -13.34 -4.52
N ALA A 54 10.34 -14.15 -5.15
CA ALA A 54 10.96 -15.31 -4.52
C ALA A 54 11.94 -14.95 -3.38
N GLU A 55 12.50 -13.74 -3.37
CA GLU A 55 13.33 -13.26 -2.26
C GLU A 55 12.47 -12.88 -1.06
N ILE A 56 11.34 -12.20 -1.29
CA ILE A 56 10.39 -11.87 -0.22
C ILE A 56 9.77 -13.11 0.39
N ALA A 57 9.39 -14.09 -0.44
CA ALA A 57 8.89 -15.38 0.03
C ALA A 57 9.84 -16.08 1.02
N LYS A 58 11.16 -15.94 0.83
CA LYS A 58 12.16 -16.52 1.75
C LYS A 58 12.16 -15.85 3.12
N TYR A 59 11.88 -14.55 3.20
CA TYR A 59 11.82 -13.85 4.48
C TYR A 59 10.60 -14.26 5.31
N LEU A 60 9.46 -14.57 4.65
CA LEU A 60 8.25 -15.02 5.34
C LEU A 60 8.18 -16.54 5.53
N GLY A 61 8.92 -17.32 4.74
CA GLY A 61 8.81 -18.78 4.73
C GLY A 61 7.50 -19.30 4.11
N VAL A 62 6.74 -18.44 3.42
CA VAL A 62 5.46 -18.79 2.76
C VAL A 62 5.42 -18.29 1.33
N ALA A 63 4.56 -18.90 0.51
CA ALA A 63 4.32 -18.45 -0.85
C ALA A 63 3.62 -17.09 -0.84
N ILE A 64 4.18 -16.13 -1.58
CA ILE A 64 3.68 -14.76 -1.65
C ILE A 64 3.40 -14.38 -3.10
N GLY A 65 2.48 -13.44 -3.33
CA GLY A 65 2.12 -12.91 -4.64
C GLY A 65 3.19 -11.98 -5.23
N PRO A 66 2.97 -11.48 -6.47
CA PRO A 66 3.86 -10.49 -7.08
C PRO A 66 3.88 -9.18 -6.27
N GLY A 67 4.89 -8.35 -6.55
CA GLY A 67 4.96 -7.02 -5.96
C GLY A 67 3.89 -6.11 -6.54
N GLU A 68 3.22 -5.37 -5.67
CA GLU A 68 2.13 -4.45 -5.96
C GLU A 68 2.47 -3.05 -5.46
N ASN A 69 1.94 -2.02 -6.12
CA ASN A 69 2.19 -0.65 -5.70
C ASN A 69 1.47 -0.38 -4.38
N ARG A 70 2.19 0.28 -3.47
CA ARG A 70 1.62 0.79 -2.23
C ARG A 70 1.46 2.30 -2.33
N ASN A 71 0.27 2.79 -2.04
CA ASN A 71 0.06 4.22 -1.86
C ASN A 71 0.74 4.69 -0.57
N VAL A 72 1.74 5.56 -0.70
CA VAL A 72 2.52 6.10 0.41
C VAL A 72 2.49 7.62 0.31
N PRO A 73 1.94 8.33 1.31
CA PRO A 73 1.95 9.79 1.30
C PRO A 73 3.37 10.34 1.20
N ASN A 74 3.60 11.25 0.23
CA ASN A 74 4.91 11.86 -0.03
C ASN A 74 6.06 10.84 -0.23
N GLY A 75 5.73 9.71 -0.85
CA GLY A 75 6.67 8.64 -1.05
C GLY A 75 6.19 7.67 -2.13
N ILE A 76 6.84 6.51 -2.15
CA ILE A 76 6.47 5.37 -2.97
C ILE A 76 6.67 4.11 -2.14
N GLY A 77 5.93 3.05 -2.46
CA GLY A 77 6.12 1.79 -1.77
C GLY A 77 5.73 0.60 -2.63
N CYS A 78 6.15 -0.57 -2.18
CA CYS A 78 5.74 -1.84 -2.74
C CYS A 78 5.26 -2.76 -1.63
N SER A 79 4.29 -3.62 -1.93
CA SER A 79 3.89 -4.70 -1.05
C SER A 79 3.81 -6.03 -1.78
N TRP A 80 4.08 -7.10 -1.04
CA TRP A 80 3.87 -8.47 -1.47
C TRP A 80 2.98 -9.13 -0.44
N THR A 81 1.95 -9.85 -0.90
CA THR A 81 0.91 -10.38 -0.02
C THR A 81 0.62 -11.84 -0.34
N THR A 82 0.30 -12.66 0.66
CA THR A 82 -0.17 -14.02 0.45
C THR A 82 -1.52 -14.02 -0.28
N LYS A 83 -1.88 -15.15 -0.91
CA LYS A 83 -3.12 -15.24 -1.71
C LYS A 83 -4.39 -14.99 -0.89
N ASP A 84 -4.36 -15.33 0.39
CA ASP A 84 -5.43 -15.14 1.37
C ASP A 84 -5.37 -13.79 2.09
N TYR A 85 -4.34 -12.96 1.83
CA TYR A 85 -4.11 -11.67 2.47
C TYR A 85 -3.82 -11.72 3.99
N GLU A 86 -3.55 -12.91 4.53
CA GLU A 86 -3.26 -13.10 5.96
C GLU A 86 -1.80 -12.76 6.33
N SER A 87 -0.91 -12.63 5.36
CA SER A 87 0.47 -12.17 5.59
C SER A 87 0.97 -11.28 4.46
N TRP A 88 1.74 -10.25 4.79
CA TRP A 88 2.31 -9.35 3.80
C TRP A 88 3.60 -8.69 4.26
N VAL A 89 4.40 -8.27 3.29
CA VAL A 89 5.57 -7.41 3.46
C VAL A 89 5.31 -6.13 2.70
N GLY A 90 5.51 -4.99 3.33
CA GLY A 90 5.50 -3.70 2.67
C GLY A 90 6.80 -2.95 2.90
N ILE A 91 7.30 -2.32 1.85
CA ILE A 91 8.44 -1.44 1.88
C ILE A 91 7.96 -0.07 1.40
N SER A 92 8.27 0.97 2.17
CA SER A 92 7.91 2.35 1.87
C SER A 92 9.16 3.22 1.95
N THR A 93 9.28 4.14 1.00
CA THR A 93 10.32 5.17 1.00
C THR A 93 9.66 6.54 0.97
N TYR A 94 10.09 7.43 1.85
CA TYR A 94 9.58 8.78 2.00
C TYR A 94 10.59 9.78 1.45
N ASN A 95 10.13 10.85 0.81
CA ASN A 95 11.01 11.88 0.26
C ASN A 95 11.69 12.76 1.32
N VAL A 96 11.42 12.49 2.60
CA VAL A 96 11.97 13.20 3.76
C VAL A 96 12.48 12.17 4.77
N ALA A 97 13.38 12.62 5.66
CA ALA A 97 13.79 11.83 6.81
C ALA A 97 12.60 11.50 7.72
N LEU A 98 12.68 10.39 8.44
CA LEU A 98 11.65 9.99 9.40
C LEU A 98 11.58 11.01 10.54
N PRO A 99 10.38 11.34 11.06
CA PRO A 99 10.17 12.41 12.05
C PRO A 99 10.71 12.08 13.47
N GLY A 100 11.64 11.14 13.58
CA GLY A 100 12.20 10.63 14.83
C GLY A 100 11.65 9.26 15.22
N LEU A 101 12.05 8.79 16.40
CA LEU A 101 11.70 7.47 16.93
C LEU A 101 10.20 7.40 17.28
N PRO A 102 9.40 6.51 16.66
CA PRO A 102 7.99 6.36 17.00
C PRO A 102 7.79 5.96 18.46
N LYS A 103 6.65 6.33 19.05
CA LYS A 103 6.32 5.95 20.43
C LYS A 103 6.27 4.43 20.57
N GLY A 104 7.01 3.89 21.55
CA GLY A 104 7.09 2.46 21.81
C GLY A 104 8.09 1.72 20.91
N ALA A 105 8.74 2.42 19.98
CA ALA A 105 9.81 1.85 19.19
C ALA A 105 11.11 1.76 20.01
N ARG A 106 11.88 0.70 19.76
CA ARG A 106 13.23 0.52 20.25
C ARG A 106 14.23 1.01 19.19
N PRO A 107 15.35 1.64 19.57
CA PRO A 107 16.38 2.00 18.61
C PRO A 107 17.08 0.76 18.03
N LEU A 108 17.36 0.78 16.73
CA LEU A 108 18.21 -0.18 16.01
C LEU A 108 19.48 0.53 15.55
N SER A 109 20.48 0.59 16.43
CA SER A 109 21.77 1.26 16.14
C SER A 109 22.57 0.60 15.01
N THR A 110 22.22 -0.63 14.63
CA THR A 110 22.88 -1.39 13.57
C THR A 110 22.34 -1.11 12.17
N VAL A 111 21.30 -0.27 12.02
CA VAL A 111 20.60 -0.06 10.76
C VAL A 111 20.34 1.41 10.47
N GLY A 112 21.17 2.02 9.62
CA GLY A 112 21.00 3.39 9.14
C GLY A 112 21.06 4.46 10.24
N ALA A 113 20.77 5.71 9.88
CA ALA A 113 20.53 6.76 10.86
C ALA A 113 19.08 6.67 11.36
N ASN A 114 18.82 7.00 12.63
CA ASN A 114 17.47 6.92 13.23
C ASN A 114 16.80 5.54 13.10
N GLY A 115 17.60 4.48 13.03
CA GLY A 115 17.11 3.10 12.95
C GLY A 115 16.22 2.76 14.13
N TYR A 116 15.10 2.10 13.86
CA TYR A 116 14.16 1.66 14.87
C TYR A 116 13.46 0.34 14.53
N LEU A 117 12.93 -0.29 15.58
CA LEU A 117 12.00 -1.40 15.51
C LEU A 117 10.78 -1.10 16.38
N LEU A 118 9.60 -1.34 15.84
CA LEU A 118 8.33 -1.23 16.54
C LEU A 118 7.57 -2.55 16.41
N ARG A 119 7.07 -3.04 17.54
CA ARG A 119 6.17 -4.20 17.58
C ARG A 119 4.72 -3.72 17.60
N HIS A 120 3.91 -4.25 16.71
CA HIS A 120 2.45 -4.18 16.77
C HIS A 120 1.89 -5.55 17.20
N VAL A 121 0.57 -5.68 17.33
CA VAL A 121 -0.06 -6.95 17.73
C VAL A 121 0.36 -8.08 16.78
N ASP A 122 0.11 -7.91 15.49
CA ASP A 122 0.32 -8.93 14.44
C ASP A 122 1.35 -8.51 13.38
N SER A 123 2.17 -7.50 13.67
CA SER A 123 3.22 -7.06 12.76
C SER A 123 4.46 -6.54 13.46
N TRP A 124 5.53 -6.51 12.67
CA TRP A 124 6.78 -5.84 12.99
C TRP A 124 7.01 -4.73 11.98
N GLU A 125 7.38 -3.57 12.49
CA GLU A 125 7.81 -2.43 11.68
C GLU A 125 9.26 -2.10 12.02
N THR A 126 10.07 -1.84 10.99
CA THR A 126 11.39 -1.23 11.15
C THR A 126 11.48 -0.03 10.25
N GLY A 127 12.20 1.00 10.69
CA GLY A 127 12.52 2.13 9.83
C GLY A 127 13.90 2.67 10.10
N ALA A 128 14.45 3.34 9.09
CA ALA A 128 15.72 4.07 9.20
C ALA A 128 15.81 5.10 8.07
N ASP A 129 16.68 6.09 8.26
CA ASP A 129 17.08 7.01 7.19
C ASP A 129 18.30 6.45 6.46
N ASP A 130 18.24 6.46 5.12
CA ASP A 130 19.38 6.04 4.28
C ASP A 130 20.44 7.14 4.08
N GLY A 131 20.17 8.35 4.60
CA GLY A 131 20.96 9.58 4.48
C GLY A 131 20.22 10.68 3.71
N ASN A 132 19.26 10.31 2.86
CA ASN A 132 18.47 11.24 2.05
C ASN A 132 16.97 11.06 2.25
N GLN A 133 16.52 9.83 2.55
CA GLN A 133 15.12 9.44 2.57
C GLN A 133 14.85 8.50 3.75
N GLY A 134 13.66 8.61 4.31
CA GLY A 134 13.14 7.65 5.28
C GLY A 134 12.72 6.36 4.59
N ILE A 135 13.07 5.21 5.17
CA ILE A 135 12.67 3.88 4.71
C ILE A 135 11.93 3.20 5.84
N VAL A 136 10.77 2.62 5.55
CA VAL A 136 9.99 1.82 6.50
C VAL A 136 9.68 0.46 5.87
N VAL A 137 9.87 -0.59 6.66
CA VAL A 137 9.52 -1.96 6.32
C VAL A 137 8.51 -2.46 7.34
N GLN A 138 7.38 -2.96 6.86
CA GLN A 138 6.35 -3.61 7.67
C GLN A 138 6.25 -5.07 7.25
N VAL A 139 6.20 -5.97 8.23
CA VAL A 139 5.98 -7.40 8.05
C VAL A 139 4.81 -7.80 8.93
N TYR A 140 3.75 -8.32 8.34
CA TYR A 140 2.49 -8.65 9.00
C TYR A 140 2.12 -10.12 8.79
N GLY A 141 1.42 -10.69 9.78
CA GLY A 141 0.84 -12.03 9.75
C GLY A 141 1.52 -13.00 10.69
N GLU A 142 1.04 -14.24 10.75
CA GLU A 142 1.54 -15.27 11.70
C GLU A 142 3.03 -15.58 11.51
N THR A 143 3.57 -15.36 10.30
CA THR A 143 4.98 -15.56 9.97
C THR A 143 5.85 -14.33 10.21
N ALA A 144 5.26 -13.22 10.67
CA ALA A 144 5.99 -11.98 10.88
C ALA A 144 6.98 -12.09 12.05
N THR A 145 8.24 -11.83 11.76
CA THR A 145 9.30 -11.81 12.77
C THR A 145 10.07 -10.50 12.73
N GLU A 146 10.61 -10.11 13.88
CA GLU A 146 11.57 -9.01 13.99
C GLU A 146 12.77 -9.21 13.05
N ALA A 147 13.26 -10.45 12.97
CA ALA A 147 14.41 -10.81 12.14
C ALA A 147 14.11 -10.57 10.65
N ALA A 148 12.91 -10.94 10.17
CA ALA A 148 12.49 -10.67 8.80
C ALA A 148 12.42 -9.17 8.53
N ALA A 149 11.73 -8.40 9.37
CA ALA A 149 11.59 -6.94 9.19
C ALA A 149 12.96 -6.25 9.15
N THR A 150 13.83 -6.57 10.12
CA THR A 150 15.18 -5.99 10.23
C THR A 150 16.06 -6.36 9.04
N SER A 151 16.04 -7.64 8.62
CA SER A 151 16.86 -8.11 7.49
C SER A 151 16.42 -7.49 6.17
N ILE A 152 15.10 -7.36 5.95
CA ILE A 152 14.55 -6.69 4.76
C ILE A 152 14.97 -5.22 4.76
N LEU A 153 14.89 -4.50 5.88
CA LEU A 153 15.33 -3.09 5.96
C LEU A 153 16.82 -2.94 5.63
N GLN A 154 17.68 -3.77 6.22
CA GLN A 154 19.12 -3.75 5.96
C GLN A 154 19.44 -3.98 4.48
N GLU A 155 18.82 -5.00 3.87
CA GLU A 155 19.03 -5.30 2.46
C GLU A 155 18.43 -4.23 1.55
N THR A 156 17.31 -3.61 1.93
CA THR A 156 16.71 -2.45 1.24
C THR A 156 17.69 -1.27 1.18
N ILE A 157 18.24 -0.86 2.33
CA ILE A 157 19.23 0.22 2.41
C ILE A 157 20.46 -0.10 1.56
N LYS A 158 20.94 -1.35 1.62
CA LYS A 158 22.11 -1.79 0.86
C LYS A 158 21.86 -1.75 -0.65
N ARG A 159 20.68 -2.19 -1.13
CA ARG A 159 20.34 -2.20 -2.57
C ARG A 159 20.18 -0.78 -3.12
N ARG A 160 19.66 0.15 -2.33
CA ARG A 160 19.47 1.56 -2.73
C ARG A 160 20.75 2.38 -2.80
N ARG A 161 21.83 1.92 -2.18
CA ARG A 161 23.16 2.57 -2.20
C ARG A 161 24.05 2.11 -3.36
N ARG A 162 23.59 1.17 -4.18
CA ARG A 162 24.32 0.67 -5.36
C ARG A 162 23.96 1.50 -6.59
#